data_AF-A0A433WC94-F1
#
_entry.id   AF-A0A433WC94-F1
#
_cell.length_a   1.000
_cell.length_b   1.000
_cell.length_c   1.000
_cell.angle_alpha   90.00
_cell.angle_beta   90.00
_cell.angle_gamma   90.00
#
_symmetry.space_group_name_H-M   'P 1'
#
loop_
_entity.id
_entity.type
_entity.pdbx_description
1 polymer ?
#
loop_
_entity_poly.entity_id
_entity_poly.type
_entity_poly.pdbx_seq_one_letter_code
_entity_poly.pdbx_strand_id
1 'polypeptide(L)'
;MKINYSSTLSWLRKRKCYTQQQVADYVHVSRPTYVSWEQNTGDLPLSKMVLLAQLYELSLTQFVNLILAENDIHPAEQAQGEILLMNISKDIAQIKELLSNASQTPPTIE
;
A
#
# COMPACT_ATOMS: atom_id res chain seq x y z
N MET A 1 8.12 -14.64 -6.42
CA MET A 1 6.83 -14.30 -5.78
C MET A 1 5.86 -13.90 -6.88
N LYS A 2 4.68 -14.51 -6.95
CA LYS A 2 3.65 -14.16 -7.94
C LYS A 2 2.61 -13.28 -7.25
N ILE A 3 2.38 -12.08 -7.78
CA ILE A 3 1.36 -11.16 -7.29
C ILE A 3 -0.01 -11.64 -7.79
N ASN A 4 -0.99 -11.72 -6.90
CA ASN A 4 -2.39 -11.98 -7.23
C ASN A 4 -3.11 -10.66 -7.54
N TYR A 5 -3.92 -10.63 -8.59
CA TYR A 5 -4.75 -9.48 -8.97
C TYR A 5 -6.23 -9.87 -9.21
N SER A 6 -6.59 -11.15 -8.99
CA SER A 6 -7.90 -11.71 -9.35
C SER A 6 -9.05 -11.01 -8.64
N SER A 7 -8.96 -10.87 -7.32
CA SER A 7 -10.06 -10.35 -6.49
C SER A 7 -10.25 -8.86 -6.73
N THR A 8 -9.14 -8.11 -6.77
CA THR A 8 -9.13 -6.67 -7.03
C THR A 8 -9.75 -6.34 -8.39
N LEU A 9 -9.34 -7.02 -9.46
CA LEU A 9 -9.89 -6.80 -10.79
C LEU A 9 -11.39 -7.12 -10.88
N SER A 10 -11.79 -8.28 -10.33
CA SER A 10 -13.19 -8.70 -10.32
C SER A 10 -14.07 -7.75 -9.51
N TRP A 11 -13.58 -7.26 -8.37
CA TRP A 11 -14.28 -6.31 -7.52
C TRP A 11 -14.44 -4.94 -8.19
N LEU A 12 -13.37 -4.36 -8.72
CA LEU A 12 -13.41 -3.06 -9.42
C LEU A 12 -14.37 -3.12 -10.62
N ARG A 13 -14.26 -4.17 -11.42
CA ARG A 13 -15.12 -4.39 -12.59
C ARG A 13 -16.60 -4.45 -12.20
N LYS A 14 -16.95 -5.27 -11.20
CA LYS A 14 -18.33 -5.45 -10.74
C LYS A 14 -18.89 -4.17 -10.14
N ARG A 15 -18.08 -3.39 -9.41
CA ARG A 15 -18.49 -2.11 -8.80
C ARG A 15 -18.88 -1.06 -9.85
N LYS A 16 -18.24 -1.08 -11.02
CA LYS A 16 -18.60 -0.22 -12.17
C LYS A 16 -19.61 -0.88 -13.14
N CYS A 17 -20.15 -2.05 -12.79
CA CYS A 17 -21.10 -2.83 -13.59
C CYS A 17 -20.58 -3.21 -15.00
N TYR A 18 -19.27 -3.38 -15.16
CA TYR A 18 -18.68 -3.79 -16.43
C TYR A 18 -18.67 -5.30 -16.62
N THR A 19 -18.83 -5.74 -17.86
CA THR A 19 -18.55 -7.11 -18.30
C THR A 19 -17.06 -7.29 -18.54
N GLN A 20 -16.59 -8.55 -18.52
CA GLN A 20 -15.19 -8.86 -18.87
C GLN A 20 -14.82 -8.43 -20.29
N GLN A 21 -15.78 -8.47 -21.22
CA GLN A 21 -15.57 -8.00 -22.60
C GLN A 21 -15.34 -6.49 -22.64
N GLN A 22 -16.19 -5.70 -21.97
CA GLN A 22 -16.04 -4.24 -21.94
C GLN A 22 -14.69 -3.79 -21.37
N VAL A 23 -14.20 -4.44 -20.31
CA VAL A 23 -12.87 -4.12 -19.77
C VAL A 23 -11.76 -4.53 -20.73
N ALA A 24 -11.87 -5.72 -21.34
CA ALA A 24 -10.90 -6.19 -22.33
C ALA A 24 -10.79 -5.25 -23.54
N ASP A 25 -11.93 -4.77 -24.04
CA ASP A 25 -12.02 -3.82 -25.14
C ASP A 25 -11.34 -2.49 -24.78
N TYR A 26 -11.62 -1.97 -23.58
CA TYR A 26 -11.03 -0.72 -23.07
C TYR A 26 -9.51 -0.82 -22.97
N VAL A 27 -8.99 -1.92 -22.44
CA VAL A 27 -7.54 -2.11 -22.24
C VAL A 27 -6.84 -2.73 -23.46
N HIS A 28 -7.55 -2.85 -24.58
CA HIS A 28 -7.04 -3.35 -25.86
C HIS A 28 -6.37 -4.72 -25.75
N VAL A 29 -7.10 -5.69 -25.22
CA VAL A 29 -6.70 -7.11 -25.18
C VAL A 29 -7.88 -8.00 -25.54
N SER A 30 -7.61 -9.28 -25.82
CA SER A 30 -8.68 -10.25 -26.00
C SER A 30 -9.42 -10.50 -24.67
N ARG A 31 -10.70 -10.83 -24.73
CA ARG A 31 -11.46 -11.25 -23.54
C ARG A 31 -10.78 -12.42 -22.80
N PRO A 32 -10.30 -13.49 -23.45
CA PRO A 32 -9.55 -14.55 -22.77
C PRO A 32 -8.32 -14.03 -22.01
N THR A 33 -7.59 -13.06 -22.56
CA THR A 33 -6.46 -12.42 -21.88
C THR A 33 -6.93 -11.75 -20.58
N TYR A 34 -7.99 -10.94 -20.63
CA TYR A 34 -8.52 -10.30 -19.43
C TYR A 34 -9.06 -11.32 -18.40
N VAL A 35 -9.74 -12.38 -18.86
CA VAL A 35 -10.19 -13.48 -18.01
C VAL A 35 -9.02 -14.16 -17.30
N SER A 36 -7.87 -14.34 -17.98
CA SER A 36 -6.68 -14.93 -17.35
C SER A 36 -6.14 -14.09 -16.21
N TRP A 37 -6.28 -12.75 -16.27
CA TRP A 37 -5.92 -11.87 -15.16
C TRP A 37 -6.89 -12.01 -13.99
N GLU A 38 -8.20 -12.06 -14.25
CA GLU A 38 -9.21 -12.32 -13.21
C GLU A 38 -9.13 -13.74 -12.62
N GLN A 39 -8.33 -14.64 -13.21
CA GLN A 39 -8.10 -16.00 -12.71
C GLN A 39 -6.68 -16.19 -12.15
N ASN A 40 -5.85 -15.14 -12.15
CA ASN A 40 -4.44 -15.19 -11.77
C ASN A 40 -3.63 -16.24 -12.57
N THR A 41 -4.02 -16.52 -13.82
CA THR A 41 -3.36 -17.48 -14.72
C THR A 41 -2.47 -16.82 -15.77
N GLY A 42 -2.64 -15.52 -16.04
CA GLY A 42 -1.79 -14.75 -16.94
C GLY A 42 -1.20 -13.52 -16.28
N ASP A 43 -0.05 -13.04 -16.78
CA ASP A 43 0.63 -11.87 -16.24
C ASP A 43 -0.05 -10.57 -16.70
N LEU A 44 -0.26 -9.65 -15.75
CA LEU A 44 -0.82 -8.32 -16.00
C LEU A 44 0.33 -7.31 -16.26
N PRO A 45 0.51 -6.81 -17.49
CA PRO A 45 1.57 -5.84 -17.80
C PRO A 45 1.31 -4.47 -17.18
N LEU A 46 2.36 -3.74 -16.81
CA LEU A 46 2.27 -2.37 -16.25
C LEU A 46 1.47 -1.42 -17.17
N SER A 47 1.68 -1.51 -18.49
CA SER A 47 0.93 -0.69 -19.46
C SER A 47 -0.58 -0.91 -19.38
N LYS A 48 -1.02 -2.13 -19.04
CA LYS A 48 -2.44 -2.46 -18.84
C LYS A 48 -2.92 -2.03 -17.46
N MET A 49 -2.08 -2.07 -16.43
CA MET A 49 -2.40 -1.49 -15.11
C MET A 49 -2.71 0.01 -15.20
N VAL A 50 -1.97 0.76 -16.02
CA VAL A 50 -2.25 2.20 -16.24
C VAL A 50 -3.63 2.40 -16.84
N LEU A 51 -3.99 1.64 -17.87
CA LEU A 51 -5.32 1.72 -18.49
C LEU A 51 -6.43 1.29 -17.52
N LEU A 52 -6.22 0.24 -16.73
CA LEU A 52 -7.19 -0.18 -15.71
C LEU A 52 -7.37 0.88 -14.62
N ALA A 53 -6.29 1.52 -14.16
CA ALA A 53 -6.37 2.62 -13.21
C ALA A 53 -7.21 3.78 -13.77
N GLN A 54 -6.99 4.15 -15.04
CA GLN A 54 -7.79 5.15 -15.75
C GLN A 54 -9.26 4.75 -15.85
N LEU A 55 -9.57 3.51 -16.26
CA LEU A 55 -10.93 2.99 -16.38
C LEU A 55 -11.70 3.08 -15.05
N TYR A 56 -11.01 2.81 -13.95
CA TYR A 56 -11.60 2.79 -12.62
C TYR A 56 -11.50 4.11 -11.86
N GLU A 57 -11.05 5.19 -12.53
CA GLU A 57 -10.88 6.53 -11.95
C GLU A 57 -9.97 6.53 -10.71
N LEU A 58 -8.89 5.74 -10.77
CA LEU A 58 -7.87 5.65 -9.74
C LEU A 58 -6.53 6.18 -10.26
N SER A 59 -5.72 6.74 -9.37
CA SER A 59 -4.29 6.87 -9.64
C SER A 59 -3.64 5.48 -9.73
N LEU A 60 -2.53 5.38 -10.46
CA LEU A 60 -1.77 4.11 -10.54
C LEU A 60 -1.36 3.63 -9.15
N THR A 61 -0.96 4.53 -8.25
CA THR A 61 -0.62 4.21 -6.86
C THR A 61 -1.78 3.60 -6.10
N GLN A 62 -2.99 4.18 -6.19
CA GLN A 62 -4.18 3.63 -5.54
C GLN A 62 -4.52 2.24 -6.09
N PHE A 63 -4.44 2.05 -7.41
CA PHE A 63 -4.70 0.76 -8.05
C PHE A 63 -3.70 -0.30 -7.57
N VAL A 64 -2.40 0.02 -7.53
CA VAL A 64 -1.35 -0.88 -7.04
C VAL A 64 -1.54 -1.18 -5.55
N ASN A 65 -1.90 -0.20 -4.72
CA ASN A 65 -2.13 -0.42 -3.29
C ASN A 65 -3.27 -1.41 -3.03
N LEU A 66 -4.33 -1.42 -3.85
CA LEU A 66 -5.40 -2.42 -3.76
C LEU A 66 -4.86 -3.83 -4.05
N ILE A 67 -4.04 -3.98 -5.10
CA ILE A 67 -3.39 -5.25 -5.44
C ILE A 67 -2.46 -5.70 -4.32
N LEU A 68 -1.63 -4.79 -3.77
CA LEU A 68 -0.71 -5.12 -2.69
C LEU A 68 -1.45 -5.56 -1.44
N ALA A 69 -2.56 -4.88 -1.09
CA ALA A 69 -3.41 -5.28 0.02
C ALA A 69 -4.04 -6.67 -0.17
N GLU A 70 -4.41 -7.06 -1.40
CA GLU A 70 -4.86 -8.43 -1.71
C GLU A 70 -3.78 -9.49 -1.47
N ASN A 71 -2.50 -9.10 -1.47
CA ASN A 71 -1.36 -10.00 -1.29
C ASN A 71 -0.75 -9.92 0.12
N ASP A 72 -1.43 -9.27 1.06
CA ASP A 72 -0.91 -8.97 2.41
C ASP A 72 0.44 -8.22 2.36
N ILE A 73 0.67 -7.45 1.29
CA ILE A 73 1.84 -6.59 1.13
C ILE A 73 1.39 -5.19 1.51
N HIS A 74 1.90 -4.71 2.65
CA HIS A 74 1.70 -3.34 3.06
C HIS A 74 2.99 -2.58 2.78
N PRO A 75 3.03 -1.71 1.74
CA PRO A 75 4.19 -0.84 1.54
C PRO A 75 4.45 -0.09 2.84
N ALA A 76 5.73 0.13 3.16
CA ALA A 76 6.20 0.77 4.38
C ALA A 76 5.82 2.27 4.47
N GLU A 77 4.64 2.69 4.06
CA GLU A 77 4.07 4.03 4.34
C GLU A 77 3.94 4.27 5.86
N GLN A 78 4.06 3.23 6.68
CA GLN A 78 4.29 3.33 8.12
C GLN A 78 5.67 3.87 8.51
N ALA A 79 6.63 4.02 7.59
CA ALA A 79 7.96 4.53 7.89
C ALA A 79 7.93 5.93 8.52
N GLN A 80 6.99 6.81 8.13
CA GLN A 80 6.84 8.13 8.76
C GLN A 80 6.33 8.02 10.20
N GLY A 81 5.42 7.08 10.47
CA GLY A 81 4.97 6.75 11.82
C GLY A 81 6.08 6.15 12.67
N GLU A 82 6.84 5.20 12.13
CA GLU A 82 7.97 4.56 12.82
C GLU A 82 9.13 5.54 13.09
N ILE A 83 9.47 6.40 12.13
CA ILE A 83 10.46 7.47 12.31
C ILE A 83 9.98 8.45 13.39
N LEU A 84 8.70 8.83 13.38
CA LEU A 84 8.12 9.69 14.40
C LEU A 84 8.16 9.03 15.78
N LEU A 85 7.78 7.75 15.88
CA LEU A 85 7.84 6.97 17.11
C LEU A 85 9.27 6.81 17.64
N MET A 86 10.24 6.64 16.74
CA MET A 86 11.66 6.55 17.07
C MET A 86 12.18 7.88 17.63
N ASN A 87 11.81 9.00 17.02
CA ASN A 87 12.16 10.34 17.51
C ASN A 87 11.54 10.60 18.88
N ILE A 88 10.24 10.29 19.05
CA ILE A 88 9.55 10.43 20.34
C ILE A 88 10.22 9.57 21.42
N SER A 89 10.58 8.33 21.09
CA SER A 89 11.27 7.44 22.05
C SER A 89 12.62 7.98 22.47
N LYS A 90 13.35 8.60 21.54
CA LYS A 90 14.64 9.25 21.82
C LYS A 90 14.48 10.47 22.74
N ASP A 91 13.50 11.32 22.46
CA ASP A 91 13.21 12.50 23.29
C ASP A 91 12.80 12.09 24.71
N ILE A 92 11.97 11.04 24.85
CA ILE A 92 11.59 10.49 26.17
C ILE A 92 12.82 10.00 26.95
N ALA A 93 13.75 9.31 26.29
CA ALA A 93 14.97 8.85 26.95
C ALA A 93 15.81 10.03 27.46
N GLN A 94 15.94 11.08 26.65
CA GLN A 94 16.71 12.27 26.98
C GLN A 94 16.06 13.07 28.12
N ILE A 95 14.72 13.17 28.15
CA ILE A 95 13.98 13.80 29.25
C ILE A 95 14.20 13.03 30.55
N LYS A 96 14.15 11.69 30.52
CA LYS A 96 14.39 10.86 31.72
C LYS A 96 15.79 11.09 32.28
N GLU A 97 16.79 11.20 31.43
CA GLU A 97 18.18 11.48 31.83
C GLU A 97 18.29 12.86 32.50
N LEU A 98 17.72 13.91 31.90
CA LEU A 98 17.72 15.26 32.47
C LEU A 98 17.03 15.32 33.85
N LEU A 99 15.90 14.63 34.00
CA LEU A 99 15.17 14.57 35.28
C LEU A 99 15.96 13.82 36.36
N SER A 100 16.68 12.75 35.97
CA SER A 100 17.56 12.02 36.89
C SER A 100 18.72 12.89 37.38
N ASN A 101 19.28 13.72 36.50
CA ASN A 101 20.39 14.60 36.83
C ASN A 101 19.95 15.81 37.66
N ALA A 102 18.76 16.36 37.40
CA ALA A 102 18.20 17.49 38.14
C ALA A 102 17.82 17.15 39.59
N SER A 103 17.60 15.85 39.89
CA SER A 103 17.25 15.37 41.23
C SER A 103 18.48 15.16 42.14
N GLN A 104 19.70 15.29 41.62
CA GLN A 104 20.92 15.30 42.43
C GLN A 104 21.17 16.72 42.94
N THR A 105 20.66 17.07 44.12
CA THR A 105 21.05 18.32 44.80
C THR A 105 22.55 18.28 45.11
N PRO A 106 23.32 19.35 44.87
CA PRO A 106 24.72 19.41 45.27
C PRO A 106 24.83 19.11 46.77
N PRO A 107 25.85 18.36 47.22
CA PRO A 107 26.04 18.10 48.64
C PRO A 107 26.14 19.42 49.38
N THR A 108 25.29 19.60 50.38
CA THR A 108 25.37 20.74 51.31
C THR A 108 26.74 20.68 51.98
N ILE A 109 27.59 21.68 51.71
CA ILE A 109 28.89 21.81 52.36
C ILE A 109 28.60 22.36 53.77
N GLU A 110 28.73 21.50 54.79
CA GLU A 110 28.80 21.89 56.21
C GLU A 110 30.14 22.54 56.56
#